data_AF-A0A345QIM2-F1
#
_entry.id   AF-A0A345QIM2-F1
#
_cell.length_a   1.000
_cell.length_b   1.000
_cell.length_c   1.000
_cell.angle_alpha   90.00
_cell.angle_beta   90.00
_cell.angle_gamma   90.00
#
_symmetry.space_group_name_H-M   'P 1'
#
loop_
_entity.id
_entity.type
_entity.pdbx_description
1 polymer ?
#
loop_
_entity_poly.entity_id
_entity_poly.type
_entity_poly.pdbx_seq_one_letter_code
_entity_poly.pdbx_strand_id
1 'polypeptide(L)'
;MSVAPKSGPLGYGIPYPEHGSFDTPVQKVTVIPAALYFQLRTTNFSALLLGYIFRRRGVFEPVTHGISPWQLLGMASALLSCYAFFPYIRDTLAERTRPQRASWLIWSTLGSVALCSQIYEGAVQSLWFAATQVGGTVLIFLLSITRGTGRCLQGGDCWVLVLAGIGLALWSITENAGYALAITIAISLIGGSVTVTKALRDPSSETMATWVCSLLAAVLAMLSVGRVDWVLLAYPFYLFALSGAIVVAMIRGRERQLQVGYPTLQ
;
A
#
# COMPACT_ATOMS: atom_id res chain seq x y z
N MET A 1 17.70 -80.66 26.93
CA MET A 1 16.39 -81.26 27.28
C MET A 1 15.32 -80.27 26.85
N SER A 2 14.80 -80.40 25.61
CA SER A 2 13.68 -81.25 25.19
C SER A 2 12.30 -80.65 25.52
N VAL A 3 11.46 -80.61 24.48
CA VAL A 3 9.98 -80.62 24.43
C VAL A 3 9.31 -79.34 23.93
N ALA A 4 9.12 -79.29 22.59
CA ALA A 4 7.85 -79.37 21.85
C ALA A 4 6.59 -78.51 22.23
N PRO A 5 5.66 -78.33 21.26
CA PRO A 5 4.89 -77.10 21.03
C PRO A 5 3.39 -77.22 21.39
N LYS A 6 2.68 -76.08 21.50
CA LYS A 6 1.20 -75.93 21.42
C LYS A 6 0.93 -74.45 21.06
N SER A 7 0.01 -74.01 20.22
CA SER A 7 -1.02 -74.58 19.35
C SER A 7 -1.65 -73.33 18.67
N GLY A 8 -1.81 -73.29 17.34
CA GLY A 8 -2.73 -72.32 16.71
C GLY A 8 -4.20 -72.69 16.99
N PRO A 9 -5.22 -72.06 16.36
CA PRO A 9 -5.16 -71.00 15.35
C PRO A 9 -6.14 -69.84 15.63
N LEU A 10 -6.02 -68.72 14.92
CA LEU A 10 -7.19 -67.96 14.43
C LEU A 10 -6.73 -67.23 13.17
N GLY A 11 -7.24 -67.73 12.04
CA GLY A 11 -6.86 -67.29 10.72
C GLY A 11 -7.39 -65.90 10.39
N TYR A 12 -6.54 -65.13 9.72
CA TYR A 12 -6.98 -64.17 8.72
C TYR A 12 -6.08 -64.38 7.50
N GLY A 13 -6.61 -65.12 6.52
CA GLY A 13 -5.95 -65.33 5.24
C GLY A 13 -5.96 -64.02 4.45
N ILE A 14 -4.77 -63.48 4.18
CA ILE A 14 -4.58 -62.51 3.11
C ILE A 14 -3.88 -63.28 1.96
N PRO A 15 -4.48 -63.36 0.77
CA PRO A 15 -3.86 -64.05 -0.35
C PRO A 15 -2.63 -63.26 -0.84
N TYR A 16 -1.48 -63.95 -0.93
CA TYR A 16 -0.32 -63.46 -1.67
C TYR A 16 -0.60 -63.55 -3.17
N PRO A 17 -0.38 -62.50 -3.97
CA PRO A 17 -0.40 -62.63 -5.42
C PRO A 17 0.84 -63.39 -5.89
N GLU A 18 0.62 -64.35 -6.77
CA GLU A 18 1.61 -65.19 -7.41
C GLU A 18 2.66 -64.38 -8.18
N HIS A 19 3.87 -64.93 -8.26
CA HIS A 19 5.02 -64.42 -9.01
C HIS A 19 4.70 -64.28 -10.51
N GLY A 20 4.26 -63.10 -10.92
CA GLY A 20 4.31 -62.64 -12.31
C GLY A 20 5.71 -62.10 -12.62
N SER A 21 6.42 -62.77 -13.53
CA SER A 21 7.68 -62.33 -14.13
C SER A 21 7.49 -60.97 -14.83
N PHE A 22 7.94 -59.89 -14.19
CA PHE A 22 8.08 -58.59 -14.84
C PHE A 22 9.42 -58.53 -15.58
N ASP A 23 9.43 -58.96 -16.84
CA ASP A 23 10.43 -58.52 -17.82
C ASP A 23 10.22 -57.01 -18.04
N THR A 24 10.95 -56.19 -17.29
CA THR A 24 11.05 -54.76 -17.56
C THR A 24 12.14 -54.55 -18.60
N PRO A 25 11.86 -53.91 -19.75
CA PRO A 25 12.92 -53.54 -20.67
C PRO A 25 13.78 -52.49 -19.98
N VAL A 26 15.06 -52.79 -19.77
CA VAL A 26 16.06 -51.82 -19.30
C VAL A 26 16.07 -50.66 -20.28
N GLN A 27 15.42 -49.57 -19.90
CA GLN A 27 15.34 -48.36 -20.70
C GLN A 27 16.75 -47.79 -20.79
N LYS A 28 17.39 -47.92 -21.96
CA LYS A 28 18.68 -47.29 -22.26
C LYS A 28 18.54 -45.79 -21.95
N VAL A 29 19.18 -45.34 -20.87
CA VAL A 29 19.29 -43.92 -20.55
C VAL A 29 20.23 -43.31 -21.58
N THR A 30 19.67 -42.74 -22.64
CA THR A 30 20.41 -41.90 -23.57
C THR A 30 20.84 -40.66 -22.81
N VAL A 31 22.12 -40.58 -22.42
CA VAL A 31 22.69 -39.38 -21.81
C VAL A 31 22.72 -38.29 -22.89
N ILE A 32 21.77 -37.36 -22.79
CA ILE A 32 21.70 -36.19 -23.66
C ILE A 32 22.90 -35.29 -23.32
N PRO A 33 23.78 -34.93 -24.28
CA PRO A 33 24.89 -34.02 -24.02
C PRO A 33 24.36 -32.69 -23.46
N ALA A 34 25.03 -32.12 -22.45
CA ALA A 34 24.58 -30.91 -21.75
C ALA A 34 24.28 -29.73 -22.70
N ALA A 35 24.94 -29.68 -23.86
CA ALA A 35 24.67 -28.69 -24.91
C ALA A 35 23.29 -28.86 -25.58
N LEU A 36 22.80 -30.09 -25.76
CA LEU A 36 21.47 -30.38 -26.31
C LEU A 36 20.37 -30.17 -25.24
N TYR A 37 20.68 -30.42 -23.97
CA TYR A 37 19.80 -30.07 -22.85
C TYR A 37 19.61 -28.54 -22.74
N PHE A 38 20.69 -27.77 -22.94
CA PHE A 38 20.63 -26.30 -22.96
C PHE A 38 19.85 -25.76 -24.17
N GLN A 39 20.05 -26.35 -25.36
CA GLN A 39 19.30 -26.01 -26.59
C GLN A 39 17.80 -26.37 -26.52
N LEU A 40 17.42 -27.49 -25.90
CA LEU A 40 16.02 -27.86 -25.72
C LEU A 40 15.31 -27.02 -24.63
N ARG A 41 16.06 -26.51 -23.64
CA ARG A 41 15.53 -25.65 -22.57
C ARG A 41 15.19 -24.24 -23.06
N THR A 42 15.84 -23.74 -24.11
CA THR A 42 15.60 -22.38 -24.64
C THR A 42 14.37 -22.28 -25.54
N THR A 43 13.95 -23.37 -26.19
CA THR A 43 12.86 -23.32 -27.19
C THR A 43 11.47 -23.56 -26.61
N ASN A 44 11.37 -24.14 -25.40
CA ASN A 44 10.08 -24.46 -24.75
C ASN A 44 9.91 -23.88 -23.34
N PHE A 45 10.83 -23.00 -22.89
CA PHE A 45 10.74 -22.40 -21.55
C PHE A 45 9.46 -21.58 -21.38
N SER A 46 9.02 -20.86 -22.40
CA SER A 46 7.78 -20.08 -22.36
C SER A 46 6.54 -20.96 -22.19
N ALA A 47 6.44 -22.09 -22.90
CA ALA A 47 5.29 -23.00 -22.83
C ALA A 47 5.25 -23.80 -21.52
N LEU A 48 6.40 -24.21 -20.98
CA LEU A 48 6.49 -24.90 -19.68
C LEU A 48 6.35 -23.95 -18.50
N LEU A 49 6.85 -22.71 -18.61
CA LEU A 49 6.65 -21.67 -17.59
C LEU A 49 5.18 -21.21 -17.60
N LEU A 50 4.55 -21.06 -18.78
CA LEU A 50 3.11 -20.82 -18.89
C LEU A 50 2.32 -22.00 -18.34
N GLY A 51 2.65 -23.25 -18.71
CA GLY A 51 1.99 -24.44 -18.17
C GLY A 51 2.16 -24.59 -16.65
N TYR A 52 3.32 -24.25 -16.10
CA TYR A 52 3.59 -24.27 -14.66
C TYR A 52 2.91 -23.10 -13.92
N ILE A 53 2.89 -21.90 -14.51
CA ILE A 53 2.17 -20.72 -13.99
C ILE A 53 0.65 -20.95 -14.02
N PHE A 54 0.12 -21.56 -15.08
CA PHE A 54 -1.29 -21.92 -15.20
C PHE A 54 -1.68 -23.08 -14.27
N ARG A 55 -0.80 -24.07 -14.07
CA ARG A 55 -1.09 -25.23 -13.20
C ARG A 55 -0.97 -24.92 -11.70
N ARG A 56 -0.16 -23.94 -11.30
CA ARG A 56 -0.13 -23.42 -9.91
C ARG A 56 -1.26 -22.43 -9.61
N ARG A 57 -1.91 -21.87 -10.64
CA ARG A 57 -3.19 -21.18 -10.51
C ARG A 57 -4.31 -22.20 -10.53
N GLY A 58 -4.42 -22.96 -9.44
CA GLY A 58 -5.68 -23.57 -9.08
C GLY A 58 -6.73 -22.48 -9.06
N VAL A 59 -7.74 -22.63 -9.93
CA VAL A 59 -8.97 -21.86 -9.95
C VAL A 59 -8.83 -20.45 -10.56
N PHE A 60 -8.78 -20.38 -11.90
CA PHE A 60 -9.58 -19.35 -12.57
C PHE A 60 -11.04 -19.83 -12.47
N GLU A 61 -11.68 -19.58 -11.32
CA GLU A 61 -13.13 -19.43 -11.33
C GLU A 61 -13.39 -18.30 -12.34
N PRO A 62 -14.29 -18.46 -13.32
CA PRO A 62 -14.80 -17.30 -14.03
C PRO A 62 -15.33 -16.34 -12.94
N VAL A 63 -14.88 -15.09 -12.93
CA VAL A 63 -15.41 -14.07 -12.02
C VAL A 63 -16.85 -13.79 -12.44
N THR A 64 -17.77 -14.65 -12.00
CA THR A 64 -19.22 -14.51 -12.07
C THR A 64 -19.78 -14.05 -10.72
N HIS A 65 -18.92 -13.60 -9.80
CA HIS A 65 -19.35 -12.89 -8.61
C HIS A 65 -19.50 -11.41 -8.94
N GLY A 66 -20.71 -10.89 -8.76
CA GLY A 66 -20.96 -9.44 -8.80
C GLY A 66 -20.00 -8.70 -7.86
N ILE A 67 -19.74 -7.42 -8.16
CA ILE A 67 -18.84 -6.58 -7.38
C ILE A 67 -19.24 -6.65 -5.90
N SER A 68 -18.33 -7.11 -5.04
CA SER A 68 -18.63 -7.23 -3.61
C SER A 68 -18.83 -5.84 -2.98
N PRO A 69 -19.64 -5.71 -1.91
CA PRO A 69 -19.82 -4.43 -1.22
C PRO A 69 -18.49 -3.80 -0.77
N TRP A 70 -17.53 -4.61 -0.34
CA TRP A 70 -16.20 -4.15 0.09
C TRP A 70 -15.40 -3.55 -1.06
N GLN A 71 -15.46 -4.15 -2.25
CA GLN A 71 -14.83 -3.61 -3.46
C GLN A 71 -15.47 -2.28 -3.88
N LEU A 72 -16.79 -2.16 -3.78
CA LEU A 72 -17.49 -0.89 -4.06
C LEU A 72 -17.01 0.22 -3.11
N LEU A 73 -16.85 -0.08 -1.82
CA LEU A 73 -16.30 0.87 -0.85
C LEU A 73 -14.86 1.26 -1.18
N GLY A 74 -14.03 0.31 -1.60
CA GLY A 74 -12.66 0.55 -2.03
C GLY A 74 -12.59 1.44 -3.29
N MET A 75 -13.45 1.18 -4.28
CA MET A 75 -13.56 2.01 -5.48
C MET A 75 -14.05 3.43 -5.15
N ALA A 76 -15.07 3.55 -4.30
CA ALA A 76 -15.58 4.84 -3.86
C ALA A 76 -14.51 5.63 -3.10
N SER A 77 -13.75 4.97 -2.22
CA SER A 77 -12.59 5.56 -1.53
C SER A 77 -11.56 6.09 -2.53
N ALA A 78 -11.16 5.27 -3.50
CA ALA A 78 -10.19 5.64 -4.52
C ALA A 78 -10.65 6.87 -5.33
N LEU A 79 -11.89 6.86 -5.81
CA LEU A 79 -12.46 7.97 -6.56
C LEU A 79 -12.52 9.26 -5.74
N LEU A 80 -12.97 9.17 -4.49
CA LEU A 80 -13.09 10.33 -3.60
C LEU A 80 -11.71 10.90 -3.23
N SER A 81 -10.72 10.03 -3.01
CA SER A 81 -9.33 10.44 -2.76
C SER A 81 -8.71 11.16 -3.97
N CYS A 82 -9.00 10.70 -5.20
CA CYS A 82 -8.57 11.39 -6.42
C CYS A 82 -9.29 12.74 -6.59
N TYR A 83 -10.60 12.77 -6.32
CA TYR A 83 -11.38 14.00 -6.38
C TYR A 83 -10.87 15.06 -5.40
N ALA A 84 -10.38 14.68 -4.22
CA ALA A 84 -9.88 15.61 -3.20
C ALA A 84 -8.76 16.55 -3.71
N PHE A 85 -7.98 16.14 -4.72
CA PHE A 85 -6.96 16.98 -5.36
C PHE A 85 -7.57 18.14 -6.14
N PHE A 86 -8.73 17.95 -6.76
CA PHE A 86 -9.36 18.95 -7.63
C PHE A 86 -9.65 20.29 -6.93
N PRO A 87 -10.40 20.33 -5.80
CA PRO A 87 -10.64 21.59 -5.10
C PRO A 87 -9.35 22.20 -4.54
N TYR A 88 -8.38 21.38 -4.12
CA TYR A 88 -7.09 21.87 -3.59
C TYR A 88 -6.28 22.59 -4.66
N ILE A 89 -6.14 21.97 -5.84
CA ILE A 89 -5.40 22.52 -6.97
C ILE A 89 -6.10 23.79 -7.46
N ARG A 90 -7.43 23.75 -7.65
CA ARG A 90 -8.22 24.91 -8.04
C ARG A 90 -8.02 26.09 -7.08
N ASP A 91 -8.13 25.85 -5.78
CA ASP A 91 -8.03 26.90 -4.77
C ASP A 91 -6.58 27.37 -4.58
N THR A 92 -5.60 26.50 -4.84
CA THR A 92 -4.17 26.90 -4.88
C THR A 92 -3.88 27.81 -6.08
N LEU A 93 -4.40 27.48 -7.26
CA LEU A 93 -4.27 28.31 -8.46
C LEU A 93 -5.00 29.66 -8.31
N ALA A 94 -6.12 29.66 -7.59
CA ALA A 94 -6.86 30.87 -7.24
C ALA A 94 -6.29 31.62 -6.02
N GLU A 95 -5.14 31.19 -5.49
CA GLU A 95 -4.44 31.78 -4.32
C GLU A 95 -5.28 31.83 -3.01
N ARG A 96 -6.38 31.07 -2.97
CA ARG A 96 -7.22 30.87 -1.78
C ARG A 96 -6.63 29.83 -0.83
N THR A 97 -5.74 28.98 -1.33
CA THR A 97 -5.04 27.96 -0.56
C THR A 97 -3.54 28.10 -0.80
N ARG A 98 -2.77 28.00 0.27
CA ARG A 98 -1.31 28.16 0.23
C ARG A 98 -0.65 26.90 0.78
N PRO A 99 -0.38 25.88 -0.05
CA PRO A 99 0.09 24.57 0.42
C PRO A 99 1.36 24.67 1.28
N GLN A 100 1.49 23.85 2.33
CA GLN A 100 2.70 23.84 3.17
C GLN A 100 3.83 23.07 2.48
N ARG A 101 4.91 23.75 2.06
CA ARG A 101 5.95 23.17 1.20
C ARG A 101 6.58 21.90 1.79
N ALA A 102 6.92 21.92 3.07
CA ALA A 102 7.61 20.81 3.72
C ALA A 102 6.75 19.53 3.76
N SER A 103 5.45 19.62 4.06
CA SER A 103 4.58 18.44 4.11
C SER A 103 4.39 17.83 2.72
N TRP A 104 4.13 18.66 1.72
CA TRP A 104 3.90 18.21 0.35
C TRP A 104 5.19 17.66 -0.29
N LEU A 105 6.36 18.18 0.07
CA LEU A 105 7.66 17.59 -0.30
C LEU A 105 7.81 16.18 0.28
N ILE A 106 7.52 16.01 1.57
CA ILE A 106 7.63 14.71 2.24
C ILE A 106 6.68 13.70 1.59
N TRP A 107 5.39 14.04 1.44
CA TRP A 107 4.40 13.12 0.86
C TRP A 107 4.68 12.81 -0.62
N SER A 108 5.13 13.79 -1.41
CA SER A 108 5.51 13.55 -2.80
C SER A 108 6.71 12.61 -2.88
N THR A 109 7.74 12.82 -2.05
CA THR A 109 8.92 11.95 -2.00
C THR A 109 8.56 10.51 -1.62
N LEU A 110 7.83 10.33 -0.50
CA LEU A 110 7.41 9.00 -0.05
C LEU A 110 6.51 8.30 -1.06
N GLY A 111 5.56 9.04 -1.66
CA GLY A 111 4.68 8.53 -2.69
C GLY A 111 5.45 8.08 -3.94
N SER A 112 6.38 8.90 -4.43
CA SER A 112 7.22 8.54 -5.59
C SER A 112 8.06 7.30 -5.33
N VAL A 113 8.67 7.18 -4.14
CA VAL A 113 9.41 5.97 -3.75
C VAL A 113 8.49 4.75 -3.75
N ALA A 114 7.31 4.85 -3.13
CA ALA A 114 6.33 3.76 -3.09
C ALA A 114 5.84 3.35 -4.50
N LEU A 115 5.65 4.31 -5.40
CA LEU A 115 5.30 4.04 -6.79
C LEU A 115 6.43 3.31 -7.53
N CYS A 116 7.67 3.75 -7.38
CA CYS A 116 8.83 3.07 -7.94
C CYS A 116 8.95 1.64 -7.42
N SER A 117 8.71 1.41 -6.12
CA SER A 117 8.66 0.06 -5.55
C SER A 117 7.56 -0.79 -6.20
N GLN A 118 6.35 -0.25 -6.38
CA GLN A 118 5.27 -1.00 -7.07
C GLN A 118 5.62 -1.36 -8.52
N ILE A 119 6.30 -0.45 -9.24
CA ILE A 119 6.78 -0.70 -10.60
C ILE A 119 7.83 -1.81 -10.59
N TYR A 120 8.78 -1.76 -9.66
CA TYR A 120 9.84 -2.78 -9.52
C TYR A 120 9.28 -4.16 -9.20
N GLU A 121 8.26 -4.24 -8.32
CA GLU A 121 7.55 -5.48 -7.99
C GLU A 121 6.61 -5.98 -9.10
N GLY A 122 6.50 -5.25 -10.22
CA GLY A 122 5.69 -5.66 -11.38
C GLY A 122 4.18 -5.48 -11.19
N ALA A 123 3.73 -4.58 -10.31
CA ALA A 123 2.32 -4.31 -10.11
C ALA A 123 1.69 -3.63 -11.34
N VAL A 124 0.59 -4.19 -11.86
CA VAL A 124 -0.09 -3.64 -13.06
C VAL A 124 -1.47 -3.07 -12.73
N GLN A 125 -2.25 -3.75 -11.89
CA GLN A 125 -3.65 -3.36 -11.63
C GLN A 125 -3.77 -2.12 -10.73
N SER A 126 -2.94 -2.00 -9.69
CA SER A 126 -2.94 -0.87 -8.76
C SER A 126 -2.18 0.36 -9.27
N LEU A 127 -1.41 0.19 -10.35
CA LEU A 127 -0.41 1.17 -10.76
C LEU A 127 -1.02 2.50 -11.20
N TRP A 128 -2.15 2.46 -11.92
CA TRP A 128 -2.86 3.66 -12.36
C TRP A 128 -3.34 4.51 -11.18
N PHE A 129 -3.86 3.88 -10.14
CA PHE A 129 -4.30 4.57 -8.94
C PHE A 129 -3.10 5.19 -8.19
N ALA A 130 -2.04 4.40 -7.97
CA ALA A 130 -0.83 4.88 -7.31
C ALA A 130 -0.20 6.05 -8.09
N ALA A 131 -0.09 5.94 -9.41
CA ALA A 131 0.44 6.99 -10.27
C ALA A 131 -0.42 8.27 -10.23
N THR A 132 -1.75 8.13 -10.20
CA THR A 132 -2.66 9.28 -10.07
C THR A 132 -2.49 9.98 -8.73
N GLN A 133 -2.40 9.23 -7.64
CA GLN A 133 -2.19 9.76 -6.29
C GLN A 133 -0.85 10.50 -6.16
N VAL A 134 0.23 9.87 -6.65
CA VAL A 134 1.56 10.48 -6.64
C VAL A 134 1.61 11.69 -7.55
N GLY A 135 1.04 11.60 -8.75
CA GLY A 135 0.97 12.72 -9.70
C GLY A 135 0.25 13.93 -9.12
N GLY A 136 -0.91 13.73 -8.47
CA GLY A 136 -1.64 14.81 -7.79
C GLY A 136 -0.85 15.43 -6.64
N THR A 137 -0.19 14.59 -5.84
CA THR A 137 0.64 15.04 -4.71
C THR A 137 1.87 15.82 -5.17
N VAL A 138 2.58 15.33 -6.19
CA VAL A 138 3.72 16.00 -6.82
C VAL A 138 3.30 17.32 -7.44
N LEU A 139 2.17 17.36 -8.15
CA LEU A 139 1.63 18.59 -8.73
C LEU A 139 1.38 19.65 -7.66
N ILE A 140 0.74 19.28 -6.54
CA ILE A 140 0.53 20.21 -5.43
C ILE A 140 1.85 20.66 -4.82
N PHE A 141 2.83 19.76 -4.66
CA PHE A 141 4.15 20.14 -4.21
C PHE A 141 4.80 21.17 -5.16
N LEU A 142 4.75 20.96 -6.47
CA LEU A 142 5.28 21.91 -7.45
C LEU A 142 4.57 23.27 -7.38
N LEU A 143 3.24 23.27 -7.23
CA LEU A 143 2.47 24.50 -7.00
C LEU A 143 2.86 25.18 -5.68
N SER A 144 3.19 24.42 -4.64
CA SER A 144 3.62 24.95 -3.34
C SER A 144 4.94 25.73 -3.41
N ILE A 145 5.81 25.43 -4.38
CA ILE A 145 7.09 26.14 -4.54
C ILE A 145 6.84 27.62 -4.85
N THR A 146 5.86 27.92 -5.71
CA THR A 146 5.53 29.29 -6.14
C THR A 146 4.43 29.93 -5.30
N ARG A 147 3.42 29.15 -4.89
CA ARG A 147 2.19 29.64 -4.23
C ARG A 147 2.01 29.15 -2.79
N GLY A 148 2.94 28.35 -2.29
CA GLY A 148 2.86 27.75 -0.96
C GLY A 148 3.48 28.59 0.14
N THR A 149 3.31 28.10 1.36
CA THR A 149 3.83 28.64 2.62
C THR A 149 4.91 27.74 3.20
N GLY A 150 5.59 28.21 4.24
CA GLY A 150 6.71 27.53 4.85
C GLY A 150 8.01 27.81 4.11
N ARG A 151 9.11 27.81 4.87
CA ARG A 151 10.45 28.04 4.32
C ARG A 151 11.11 26.67 4.24
N CYS A 152 11.01 26.03 3.07
CA CYS A 152 11.47 24.66 2.83
C CYS A 152 12.88 24.39 3.43
N LEU A 153 13.80 25.35 3.36
CA LEU A 153 15.21 25.19 3.80
C LEU A 153 15.67 26.22 4.86
N GLN A 154 14.76 26.99 5.47
CA GLN A 154 15.15 28.04 6.45
C GLN A 154 14.14 28.15 7.61
N GLY A 155 14.59 28.04 8.87
CA GLY A 155 13.72 28.20 10.05
C GLY A 155 13.11 26.89 10.56
N GLY A 156 11.97 26.96 11.27
CA GLY A 156 11.38 25.85 12.05
C GLY A 156 10.95 24.61 11.24
N ASP A 157 10.74 24.74 9.93
CA ASP A 157 10.39 23.61 9.05
C ASP A 157 11.61 22.70 8.74
N CYS A 158 12.83 23.20 8.92
CA CYS A 158 14.06 22.48 8.62
C CYS A 158 14.20 21.18 9.44
N TRP A 159 13.82 21.24 10.73
CA TRP A 159 13.90 20.07 11.60
C TRP A 159 12.99 18.92 11.14
N VAL A 160 11.81 19.24 10.59
CA VAL A 160 10.88 18.24 10.03
C VAL A 160 11.47 17.55 8.81
N LEU A 161 12.16 18.28 7.93
CA LEU A 161 12.85 17.68 6.79
C LEU A 161 14.06 16.85 7.20
N VAL A 162 14.82 17.29 8.20
CA VAL A 162 15.93 16.50 8.75
C VAL A 162 15.41 15.19 9.33
N LEU A 163 14.35 15.25 10.13
CA LEU A 163 13.75 14.05 10.73
C LEU A 163 13.14 13.13 9.67
N ALA A 164 12.53 13.68 8.61
CA ALA A 164 12.07 12.91 7.47
C ALA A 164 13.23 12.24 6.71
N GLY A 165 14.35 12.94 6.53
CA GLY A 165 15.57 12.40 5.92
C GLY A 165 16.17 11.25 6.73
N ILE A 166 16.23 11.37 8.06
CA ILE A 166 16.64 10.29 8.95
C ILE A 166 15.70 9.09 8.82
N GLY A 167 14.38 9.34 8.82
CA GLY A 167 13.39 8.29 8.63
C GLY A 167 13.55 7.57 7.29
N LEU A 168 13.81 8.30 6.20
CA LEU A 168 14.07 7.71 4.89
C LEU A 168 15.34 6.85 4.86
N ALA A 169 16.39 7.26 5.59
CA ALA A 169 17.60 6.45 5.74
C ALA A 169 17.35 5.17 6.56
N LEU A 170 16.51 5.24 7.59
CA LEU A 170 16.08 4.04 8.33
C LEU A 170 15.19 3.13 7.48
N TRP A 171 14.33 3.71 6.66
CA TRP A 171 13.48 2.98 5.73
C TRP A 171 14.32 2.23 4.67
N SER A 172 15.39 2.84 4.13
CA SER A 172 16.18 2.23 3.05
C SER A 172 16.98 0.99 3.46
N ILE A 173 17.25 0.82 4.76
CA ILE A 173 17.91 -0.37 5.31
C ILE A 173 16.92 -1.41 5.85
N THR A 174 15.61 -1.14 5.77
CA THR A 174 14.57 -2.02 6.30
C THR A 174 14.08 -3.00 5.23
N GLU A 175 14.26 -4.29 5.46
CA GLU A 175 13.78 -5.35 4.53
C GLU A 175 12.34 -5.82 4.82
N ASN A 176 11.78 -5.48 5.99
CA ASN A 176 10.44 -5.90 6.38
C ASN A 176 9.37 -4.88 5.96
N ALA A 177 8.40 -5.31 5.16
CA ALA A 177 7.32 -4.46 4.65
C ALA A 177 6.48 -3.78 5.75
N GLY A 178 6.28 -4.43 6.90
CA GLY A 178 5.53 -3.85 8.03
C GLY A 178 6.29 -2.71 8.72
N TYR A 179 7.59 -2.87 8.95
CA TYR A 179 8.42 -1.78 9.48
C TYR A 179 8.57 -0.63 8.48
N ALA A 180 8.75 -0.95 7.20
CA ALA A 180 8.78 0.06 6.13
C ALA A 180 7.50 0.90 6.09
N LEU A 181 6.32 0.25 6.24
CA LEU A 181 5.03 0.93 6.33
C LEU A 181 4.94 1.81 7.58
N ALA A 182 5.34 1.29 8.75
CA ALA A 182 5.31 2.04 10.01
C ALA A 182 6.19 3.30 9.96
N ILE A 183 7.40 3.18 9.43
CA ILE A 183 8.33 4.30 9.23
C ILE A 183 7.72 5.33 8.26
N THR A 184 7.15 4.87 7.15
CA THR A 184 6.48 5.75 6.17
C THR A 184 5.34 6.55 6.80
N ILE A 185 4.50 5.90 7.61
CA ILE A 185 3.42 6.55 8.34
C ILE A 185 3.98 7.57 9.34
N ALA A 186 5.02 7.22 10.10
CA ALA A 186 5.62 8.11 11.08
C ALA A 186 6.19 9.38 10.43
N ILE A 187 6.97 9.24 9.35
CA ILE A 187 7.50 10.37 8.58
C ILE A 187 6.35 11.22 8.02
N SER A 188 5.30 10.58 7.51
CA SER A 188 4.14 11.28 6.96
C SER A 188 3.37 12.08 8.00
N LEU A 189 3.25 11.56 9.24
CA LEU A 189 2.63 12.27 10.36
C LEU A 189 3.47 13.45 10.82
N ILE A 190 4.80 13.29 10.90
CA ILE A 190 5.74 14.36 11.20
C ILE A 190 5.63 15.47 10.13
N GLY A 191 5.64 15.11 8.85
CA GLY A 191 5.41 16.04 7.76
C GLY A 191 4.03 16.70 7.81
N GLY A 192 2.99 15.96 8.16
CA GLY A 192 1.63 16.50 8.30
C GLY A 192 1.44 17.44 9.50
N SER A 193 2.27 17.31 10.54
CA SER A 193 2.16 18.13 11.76
C SER A 193 2.33 19.63 11.51
N VAL A 194 3.17 20.01 10.53
CA VAL A 194 3.33 21.43 10.15
C VAL A 194 2.09 21.96 9.43
N THR A 195 1.39 21.13 8.67
CA THR A 195 0.11 21.48 8.04
C THR A 195 -0.99 21.60 9.08
N VAL A 196 -1.05 20.71 10.06
CA VAL A 196 -1.97 20.82 11.21
C VAL A 196 -1.73 22.12 11.97
N THR A 197 -0.46 22.42 12.29
CA THR A 197 -0.09 23.64 13.01
C THR A 197 -0.43 24.89 12.20
N LYS A 198 -0.20 24.87 10.89
CA LYS A 198 -0.59 25.95 9.99
C LYS A 198 -2.10 26.11 9.93
N ALA A 199 -2.86 25.03 9.77
CA ALA A 199 -4.32 25.05 9.73
C ALA A 199 -4.94 25.58 11.02
N LEU A 200 -4.31 25.37 12.18
CA LEU A 200 -4.72 25.99 13.45
C LEU A 200 -4.48 27.51 13.49
N ARG A 201 -3.40 28.00 12.88
CA ARG A 201 -2.97 29.41 12.92
C ARG A 201 -3.63 30.25 11.83
N ASP A 202 -3.65 29.72 10.62
CA ASP A 202 -4.29 30.31 9.44
C ASP A 202 -5.20 29.25 8.78
N PRO A 203 -6.41 29.03 9.34
CA PRO A 203 -7.38 28.07 8.81
C PRO A 203 -7.94 28.45 7.45
N SER A 204 -7.72 29.70 6.99
CA SER A 204 -8.13 30.16 5.66
C SER A 204 -7.15 29.73 4.57
N SER A 205 -5.91 29.38 4.95
CA SER A 205 -4.85 28.96 4.02
C SER A 205 -5.00 27.55 3.45
N GLU A 206 -6.01 26.79 3.89
CA GLU A 206 -6.25 25.38 3.52
C GLU A 206 -7.67 25.17 2.98
N THR A 207 -7.80 24.27 2.00
CA THR A 207 -9.10 23.94 1.41
C THR A 207 -9.85 22.90 2.26
N MET A 208 -10.90 23.32 2.97
CA MET A 208 -11.72 22.41 3.80
C MET A 208 -12.25 21.19 3.02
N ALA A 209 -12.76 21.41 1.81
CA ALA A 209 -13.35 20.36 0.99
C ALA A 209 -12.37 19.22 0.70
N THR A 210 -11.10 19.52 0.46
CA THR A 210 -10.05 18.51 0.23
C THR A 210 -9.89 17.62 1.44
N TRP A 211 -9.68 18.20 2.62
CA TRP A 211 -9.42 17.44 3.84
C TRP A 211 -10.64 16.63 4.29
N VAL A 212 -11.86 17.13 4.08
CA VAL A 212 -13.09 16.37 4.33
C VAL A 212 -13.24 15.22 3.34
N CYS A 213 -12.97 15.43 2.04
CA CYS A 213 -13.00 14.34 1.05
C CYS A 213 -11.96 13.27 1.39
N SER A 214 -10.73 13.65 1.76
CA SER A 214 -9.69 12.73 2.18
C SER A 214 -10.06 11.94 3.44
N LEU A 215 -10.68 12.61 4.43
CA LEU A 215 -11.18 11.98 5.64
C LEU A 215 -12.24 10.92 5.32
N LEU A 216 -13.24 11.26 4.50
CA LEU A 216 -14.29 10.34 4.09
C LEU A 216 -13.73 9.19 3.24
N ALA A 217 -12.79 9.47 2.33
CA ALA A 217 -12.11 8.44 1.55
C ALA A 217 -11.37 7.46 2.46
N ALA A 218 -10.70 7.94 3.51
CA ALA A 218 -10.02 7.10 4.48
C ALA A 218 -10.99 6.21 5.28
N VAL A 219 -12.16 6.72 5.67
CA VAL A 219 -13.22 5.91 6.29
C VAL A 219 -13.68 4.80 5.34
N LEU A 220 -13.97 5.13 4.08
CA LEU A 220 -14.37 4.14 3.07
C LEU A 220 -13.27 3.09 2.84
N ALA A 221 -12.00 3.49 2.83
CA ALA A 221 -10.86 2.58 2.71
C ALA A 221 -10.80 1.62 3.89
N MET A 222 -10.95 2.11 5.13
CA MET A 222 -10.98 1.24 6.32
C MET A 222 -12.13 0.22 6.25
N LEU A 223 -13.33 0.67 5.88
CA LEU A 223 -14.49 -0.21 5.74
C LEU A 223 -14.31 -1.24 4.61
N SER A 224 -13.60 -0.88 3.53
CA SER A 224 -13.32 -1.78 2.40
C SER A 224 -12.43 -2.97 2.76
N VAL A 225 -11.70 -2.92 3.89
CA VAL A 225 -10.88 -4.05 4.35
C VAL A 225 -11.77 -5.23 4.75
N GLY A 226 -13.00 -4.98 5.22
CA GLY A 226 -13.99 -6.02 5.54
C GLY A 226 -13.67 -6.90 6.76
N ARG A 227 -12.52 -6.70 7.40
CA ARG A 227 -12.07 -7.40 8.62
C ARG A 227 -11.12 -6.55 9.44
N VAL A 228 -10.95 -6.87 10.72
CA VAL A 228 -9.95 -6.23 11.58
C VAL A 228 -8.57 -6.83 11.29
N ASP A 229 -7.82 -6.15 10.41
CA ASP A 229 -6.45 -6.47 10.05
C ASP A 229 -5.61 -5.21 10.21
N TRP A 230 -4.81 -5.14 11.27
CA TRP A 230 -4.08 -3.92 11.64
C TRP A 230 -3.05 -3.49 10.59
N VAL A 231 -2.50 -4.42 9.81
CA VAL A 231 -1.54 -4.10 8.76
C VAL A 231 -2.27 -3.43 7.59
N LEU A 232 -3.41 -3.99 7.18
CA LEU A 232 -4.23 -3.41 6.10
C LEU A 232 -4.93 -2.11 6.51
N LEU A 233 -5.29 -1.97 7.80
CA LEU A 233 -5.93 -0.79 8.34
C LEU A 233 -4.96 0.36 8.64
N ALA A 234 -3.67 0.07 8.86
CA ALA A 234 -2.69 1.07 9.32
C ALA A 234 -2.65 2.33 8.42
N TYR A 235 -2.57 2.14 7.11
CA TYR A 235 -2.45 3.28 6.17
C TYR A 235 -3.75 4.09 6.04
N PRO A 236 -4.93 3.48 5.80
CA PRO A 236 -6.21 4.19 5.86
C PRO A 236 -6.46 4.90 7.20
N PHE A 237 -6.10 4.27 8.32
CA PHE A 237 -6.25 4.85 9.64
C PHE A 237 -5.35 6.08 9.83
N TYR A 238 -4.10 6.02 9.35
CA TYR A 238 -3.21 7.18 9.31
C TYR A 238 -3.83 8.35 8.53
N LEU A 239 -4.36 8.09 7.34
CA LEU A 239 -5.00 9.13 6.52
C LEU A 239 -6.23 9.73 7.20
N PHE A 240 -7.03 8.88 7.86
CA PHE A 240 -8.17 9.31 8.66
C PHE A 240 -7.73 10.24 9.79
N ALA A 241 -6.75 9.81 10.59
CA ALA A 241 -6.26 10.58 11.74
C ALA A 241 -5.66 11.92 11.32
N LEU A 242 -4.81 11.93 10.29
CA LEU A 242 -4.18 13.15 9.79
C LEU A 242 -5.20 14.11 9.17
N SER A 243 -6.06 13.63 8.26
CA SER A 243 -7.08 14.48 7.61
C SER A 243 -8.05 15.03 8.65
N GLY A 244 -8.45 14.22 9.62
CA GLY A 244 -9.31 14.61 10.74
C GLY A 244 -8.65 15.67 11.61
N ALA A 245 -7.36 15.50 11.94
CA ALA A 245 -6.58 16.49 12.69
C ALA A 245 -6.51 17.83 11.95
N ILE A 246 -6.35 17.83 10.62
CA ILE A 246 -6.33 19.05 9.81
C ILE A 246 -7.73 19.71 9.75
N VAL A 247 -8.80 18.93 9.62
CA VAL A 247 -10.18 19.44 9.68
C VAL A 247 -10.48 20.08 11.03
N VAL A 248 -10.18 19.39 12.13
CA VAL A 248 -10.36 19.91 13.50
C VAL A 248 -9.50 21.15 13.72
N ALA A 249 -8.28 21.16 13.20
CA ALA A 249 -7.40 22.33 13.24
C ALA A 249 -8.02 23.56 12.56
N MET A 250 -8.56 23.39 11.35
CA MET A 250 -9.24 24.47 10.64
C MET A 250 -10.46 25.00 11.39
N ILE A 251 -11.28 24.13 11.98
CA ILE A 251 -12.48 24.53 12.75
C ILE A 251 -12.06 25.34 13.99
N ARG A 252 -11.16 24.79 14.81
CA ARG A 252 -10.67 25.46 16.03
C ARG A 252 -9.93 26.77 15.72
N GLY A 253 -9.20 26.82 14.61
CA GLY A 253 -8.55 28.04 14.14
C GLY A 253 -9.57 29.13 13.83
N ARG A 254 -10.68 28.81 13.15
CA ARG A 254 -11.74 29.78 12.82
C ARG A 254 -12.46 30.29 14.06
N GLU A 255 -12.79 29.41 15.00
CA GLU A 255 -13.42 29.79 16.27
C GLU A 255 -12.56 30.79 17.05
N ARG A 256 -11.25 30.55 17.14
CA ARG A 256 -10.31 31.47 17.80
C ARG A 256 -10.26 32.84 17.12
N GLN A 257 -10.23 32.88 15.79
CA GLN A 257 -10.21 34.14 15.04
C GLN A 257 -11.51 34.94 15.23
N LEU A 258 -12.66 34.27 15.31
CA LEU A 258 -13.93 34.92 15.61
C LEU A 258 -13.96 35.49 17.04
N GLN A 259 -13.45 34.76 18.03
CA GLN A 259 -13.39 35.25 19.42
C GLN A 259 -12.49 36.47 19.59
N VAL A 260 -11.37 36.54 18.88
CA VAL A 260 -10.47 37.71 18.92
C VAL A 260 -11.04 38.92 18.17
N GLY A 261 -11.89 38.68 17.15
CA GLY A 261 -12.53 39.73 16.36
C GLY A 261 -13.70 40.45 17.04
N TYR A 262 -14.30 39.87 18.08
CA TYR A 262 -15.26 40.55 18.94
C TYR A 262 -14.55 40.94 20.25
N PRO A 263 -14.06 42.19 20.40
CA PRO A 263 -13.67 42.65 21.73
C PRO A 263 -14.91 42.56 22.61
N THR A 264 -14.83 41.76 23.67
CA THR A 264 -15.86 41.63 24.70
C THR A 264 -16.23 43.04 25.15
N LEU A 265 -17.42 43.49 24.76
CA LEU A 265 -18.03 44.71 25.31
C LEU A 265 -18.36 44.39 26.77
N GLN A 266 -17.42 44.67 27.66
CA GLN A 266 -17.60 44.72 29.11
C GLN A 266 -17.59 46.17 29.56
#